data_AF-A0A7L2BUM4-F1
#
_entry.id   AF-A0A7L2BUM4-F1
#
_cell.length_a   1.000
_cell.length_b   1.000
_cell.length_c   1.000
_cell.angle_alpha   90.00
_cell.angle_beta   90.00
_cell.angle_gamma   90.00
#
_symmetry.space_group_name_H-M   'P 1'
#
loop_
_entity.id
_entity.type
_entity.pdbx_description
1 polymer ?
#
loop_
_entity_poly.entity_id
_entity_poly.type
_entity_poly.pdbx_seq_one_letter_code
_entity_poly.pdbx_strand_id
1 'polypeptide(L)' 'FLAVAVARAEIQQEPSLETSEGTGINISCSHPNIQTNDMIQWYRHFPGRGPEFLALIARGS' A
#
# COMPACT_ATOMS: atom_id res chain seq x y z
N PHE A 1 -19.98 -3.03 27.34
CA PHE A 1 -18.75 -2.53 26.70
C PHE A 1 -18.64 -3.17 25.32
N LEU A 2 -18.79 -2.40 24.24
CA LEU A 2 -18.60 -2.88 22.87
C LEU A 2 -17.10 -2.84 22.56
N ALA A 3 -16.46 -3.99 22.42
CA ALA A 3 -15.09 -4.07 21.94
C ALA A 3 -15.09 -3.88 20.42
N VAL A 4 -14.56 -2.75 19.95
CA VAL A 4 -14.27 -2.56 18.53
C VAL A 4 -12.94 -3.27 18.26
N ALA A 5 -13.01 -4.41 17.57
CA ALA A 5 -11.81 -5.09 17.09
C ALA A 5 -11.21 -4.26 15.95
N VAL A 6 -10.05 -3.67 16.19
CA VAL A 6 -9.23 -3.08 15.11
C VAL A 6 -8.59 -4.23 14.36
N ALA A 7 -9.22 -4.70 13.28
CA ALA A 7 -8.59 -5.61 12.34
C ALA A 7 -7.56 -4.80 11.55
N ARG A 8 -6.28 -4.85 11.95
CA ARG A 8 -5.19 -4.42 11.08
C ARG A 8 -5.03 -5.48 10.00
N ALA A 9 -5.15 -5.10 8.73
CA ALA A 9 -4.64 -5.95 7.67
C ALA A 9 -3.13 -6.17 7.95
N GLU A 10 -2.68 -7.43 7.94
CA GLU A 10 -1.26 -7.79 8.12
C GLU A 10 -0.44 -7.44 6.87
N ILE A 11 -0.43 -6.17 6.48
CA ILE A 11 0.32 -5.68 5.34
C ILE A 11 1.72 -5.29 5.80
N GLN A 12 2.73 -5.90 5.18
CA GLN A 12 4.14 -5.53 5.39
C GLN A 12 4.62 -4.70 4.20
N GLN A 13 5.08 -3.48 4.46
CA GLN A 13 5.71 -2.60 3.47
C GLN A 13 6.93 -1.95 4.12
N GLU A 14 7.96 -1.70 3.32
CA GLU A 14 9.14 -0.95 3.80
C GLU A 14 8.72 0.47 4.23
N PRO A 15 9.11 0.91 5.45
CA PRO A 15 8.63 2.17 6.01
C PRO A 15 9.25 3.39 5.33
N SER A 16 10.41 3.24 4.70
CA SER A 16 11.15 4.32 4.05
C SER A 16 12.04 3.77 2.94
N LEU A 17 12.21 4.55 1.87
CA LEU A 17 13.17 4.29 0.81
C LEU A 17 13.76 5.62 0.34
N GLU A 18 15.08 5.68 0.27
CA GLU A 18 15.82 6.84 -0.25
C GLU A 18 16.42 6.49 -1.61
N THR A 19 16.38 7.42 -2.55
CA THR A 19 16.93 7.24 -3.90
C THR A 19 17.40 8.58 -4.48
N SER A 20 18.17 8.53 -5.56
CA SER A 20 18.56 9.71 -6.34
C SER A 20 17.44 10.15 -7.27
N GLU A 21 17.33 11.47 -7.50
CA GLU A 21 16.39 12.04 -8.47
C GLU A 21 16.56 11.40 -9.85
N GLY A 22 15.43 11.11 -10.52
CA GLY A 22 15.41 10.43 -11.82
C GLY A 22 15.63 8.92 -11.77
N THR A 23 15.86 8.33 -10.59
CA THR A 23 15.99 6.88 -10.42
C THR A 23 14.61 6.25 -10.19
N GLY A 24 14.28 5.22 -10.96
CA GLY A 24 13.06 4.44 -10.74
C GLY A 24 13.15 3.63 -9.44
N ILE A 25 12.03 3.52 -8.71
CA ILE A 25 11.94 2.76 -7.47
C ILE A 25 10.85 1.69 -7.55
N ASN A 26 11.05 0.61 -6.80
CA ASN A 26 10.04 -0.42 -6.58
C ASN A 26 9.53 -0.32 -5.14
N ILE A 27 8.23 -0.03 -4.99
CA ILE A 27 7.58 -0.03 -3.68
C ILE A 27 6.86 -1.38 -3.53
N SER A 28 7.33 -2.18 -2.57
CA SER A 28 6.84 -3.54 -2.34
C SER A 28 5.83 -3.58 -1.20
N CYS A 29 4.76 -4.35 -1.38
CA CYS A 29 3.76 -4.65 -0.37
C CYS A 29 3.58 -6.17 -0.30
N SER A 30 3.69 -6.74 0.89
CA SER A 30 3.35 -8.13 1.16
C SER A 30 2.00 -8.18 1.88
N HIS A 31 1.03 -8.82 1.23
CA HIS A 31 -0.29 -9.08 1.79
C HIS A 31 -0.49 -10.60 1.87
N PRO A 32 -0.10 -11.26 2.97
CA PRO A 32 -0.01 -12.72 3.06
C PRO A 32 -1.36 -13.43 2.83
N ASN A 33 -2.46 -12.78 3.20
CA ASN A 33 -3.81 -13.33 3.12
C ASN A 33 -4.64 -12.73 1.97
N ILE A 34 -4.00 -12.20 0.92
CA ILE A 34 -4.72 -11.58 -0.19
C ILE A 34 -5.46 -12.64 -1.03
N GLN A 35 -6.74 -12.43 -1.26
CA GLN A 35 -7.54 -13.30 -2.12
C GLN A 35 -7.32 -12.97 -3.59
N THR A 36 -7.57 -13.93 -4.48
CA THR A 36 -7.37 -13.74 -5.93
C THR A 36 -8.21 -12.61 -6.52
N ASN A 37 -9.37 -12.32 -5.91
CA ASN A 37 -10.27 -11.26 -6.38
C ASN A 37 -10.05 -9.92 -5.67
N ASP A 38 -9.11 -9.84 -4.72
CA ASP A 38 -8.79 -8.60 -4.04
C ASP A 38 -7.96 -7.70 -4.96
N MET A 39 -8.24 -6.41 -4.87
CA MET A 39 -7.52 -5.38 -5.61
C MET A 39 -6.75 -4.51 -4.63
N ILE A 40 -5.47 -4.26 -4.93
CA ILE A 40 -4.62 -3.34 -4.18
C ILE A 40 -4.67 -1.98 -4.87
N GLN A 41 -5.12 -0.97 -4.14
CA GLN A 41 -5.09 0.42 -4.59
C GLN A 41 -3.86 1.13 -4.02
N TRP A 42 -3.02 1.66 -4.89
CA TRP A 42 -1.86 2.44 -4.52
C TRP A 42 -2.19 3.92 -4.51
N TYR A 43 -1.85 4.60 -3.42
CA TYR A 43 -2.03 6.03 -3.25
C TYR A 43 -0.72 6.71 -2.87
N ARG A 44 -0.52 7.92 -3.39
CA ARG A 44 0.54 8.86 -2.99
C ARG A 44 -0.06 9.97 -2.14
N HIS A 45 0.62 10.34 -1.06
CA HIS A 45 0.19 11.46 -0.22
C HIS A 45 1.37 12.36 0.09
N PHE A 46 1.30 13.61 -0.38
CA PHE A 46 2.24 14.67 -0.02
C PHE A 46 1.67 15.51 1.13
N PRO A 47 2.52 16.06 2.02
CA PRO A 47 2.07 16.98 3.06
C PRO A 47 1.18 18.10 2.52
N GLY A 48 0.02 18.30 3.15
CA GLY A 48 -0.94 19.35 2.79
C GLY A 48 -1.80 19.08 1.55
N ARG A 49 -1.79 17.87 1.00
CA ARG A 49 -2.62 17.47 -0.16
C ARG A 49 -3.52 16.29 0.19
N GLY A 50 -4.56 16.05 -0.60
CA GLY A 50 -5.31 14.80 -0.51
C GLY A 50 -4.52 13.60 -1.06
N PRO A 51 -4.94 12.36 -0.77
CA PRO A 51 -4.40 11.17 -1.44
C PRO A 51 -4.60 11.24 -2.95
N GLU A 52 -3.57 10.90 -3.71
CA GLU A 52 -3.57 10.81 -5.16
C GLU A 52 -3.50 9.34 -5.56
N PHE A 53 -4.48 8.89 -6.36
CA PHE A 53 -4.50 7.51 -6.86
C PHE A 53 -3.38 7.29 -7.88
N LEU A 54 -2.60 6.22 -7.71
CA LEU A 54 -1.52 5.84 -8.60
C LEU A 54 -1.91 4.66 -9.51
N ALA A 55 -2.40 3.57 -8.90
CA ALA A 55 -2.63 2.32 -9.61
C ALA A 55 -3.62 1.40 -8.88
N LEU A 56 -4.26 0.52 -9.65
CA LEU A 56 -5.03 -0.63 -9.18
C LEU A 56 -4.29 -1.88 -9.64
N ILE A 57 -3.95 -2.78 -8.73
CA ILE A 57 -3.19 -4.00 -9.03
C ILE A 57 -3.96 -5.21 -8.51
N ALA A 58 -4.08 -6.25 -9.33
CA ALA A 58 -4.61 -7.55 -8.92
C ALA A 58 -3.48 -8.49 -8.50
N ARG A 59 -3.80 -9.49 -7.65
CA ARG A 59 -2.84 -10.53 -7.28
C ARG A 59 -2.33 -11.28 -8.53
N GLY A 60 -1.03 -11.21 -8.80
CA GLY A 60 -0.38 -11.90 -9.94
C GLY A 60 -0.24 -11.08 -11.22
N SER A 61 -0.35 -9.74 -11.12
CA SER A 61 -0.06 -8.79 -12.22
C SER A 61 1.44 -8.62 -12.47
#